data_AF-A0A2P2KRB1-F1
#
_entry.id   AF-A0A2P2KRB1-F1
#
_cell.length_a   1.000
_cell.length_b   1.000
_cell.length_c   1.000
_cell.angle_alpha   90.00
_cell.angle_beta   90.00
_cell.angle_gamma   90.00
#
_symmetry.space_group_name_H-M   'P 1'
#
loop_
_entity.id
_entity.type
_entity.pdbx_description
1 polymer ?
#
loop_
_entity_poly.entity_id
_entity_poly.type
_entity_poly.pdbx_seq_one_letter_code
_entity_poly.pdbx_strand_id
1 'polypeptide(L)'
;MLGRKRKAPALVDLCVNVAIRNVMFLADVGETDLNLLDRILPHCTVDQLMHVEKSTVGRDLSPVTDKLWKRFFEQQFGQTSTLKAVEKMNQGKVWFKWIQLYEAKLKVVAEKENEAVARLKQLYKKEDDRRQSRQTRLCAKVPPSGSKRNFYGGSGPGYNLSNTKSNLMKKAKLDFLKR
;
A
#
# COMPACT_ATOMS: atom_id res chain seq x y z
N MET A 1 9.56 -46.80 -35.91
CA MET A 1 9.80 -45.76 -34.88
C MET A 1 11.27 -45.84 -34.47
N LEU A 2 12.10 -44.90 -34.92
CA LEU A 2 13.54 -44.88 -34.60
C LEU A 2 13.73 -44.52 -33.13
N GLY A 3 14.04 -45.52 -32.30
CA GLY A 3 14.44 -45.31 -30.92
C GLY A 3 15.73 -44.50 -30.87
N ARG A 4 15.65 -43.25 -30.42
CA ARG A 4 16.86 -42.46 -30.09
C ARG A 4 17.61 -43.21 -28.99
N LYS A 5 18.76 -43.81 -29.33
CA LYS A 5 19.76 -44.22 -28.34
C LYS A 5 20.11 -42.99 -27.49
N ARG A 6 19.63 -42.93 -26.25
CA ARG A 6 19.98 -41.85 -25.32
C ARG A 6 21.46 -41.97 -25.02
N LYS A 7 22.27 -41.10 -25.62
CA LYS A 7 23.68 -40.95 -25.22
C LYS A 7 23.69 -40.54 -23.75
N ALA A 8 24.60 -41.13 -22.97
CA ALA A 8 24.78 -40.71 -21.59
C ALA A 8 25.12 -39.20 -21.59
N PRO A 9 24.43 -38.38 -20.76
CA PRO A 9 24.70 -36.95 -20.70
C PRO A 9 26.13 -36.71 -20.21
N ALA A 10 26.75 -35.64 -20.70
CA ALA A 10 28.05 -35.23 -20.18
C ALA A 10 27.91 -34.78 -18.72
N LEU A 11 28.99 -34.91 -17.94
CA LEU A 11 29.01 -34.45 -16.55
C LEU A 11 28.63 -32.96 -16.46
N VAL A 12 29.12 -32.14 -17.38
CA VAL A 12 28.80 -30.71 -17.46
C VAL A 12 27.29 -30.48 -17.61
N ASP A 13 26.62 -31.25 -18.47
CA ASP A 13 25.17 -31.11 -18.68
C ASP A 13 24.39 -31.51 -17.43
N LEU A 14 24.84 -32.54 -16.69
CA LEU A 14 24.24 -32.92 -15.42
C LEU A 14 24.40 -31.79 -14.38
N CYS A 15 25.59 -31.21 -14.24
CA CYS A 15 25.84 -30.10 -13.33
C CYS A 15 25.01 -28.86 -13.67
N VAL A 16 24.92 -28.49 -14.96
CA VAL A 16 24.07 -27.38 -15.42
C VAL A 16 22.60 -27.64 -15.09
N ASN A 17 22.10 -28.86 -15.30
CA ASN A 17 20.72 -29.21 -14.95
C ASN A 17 20.46 -29.14 -13.44
N VAL A 18 21.42 -29.56 -12.61
CA VAL A 18 21.33 -29.42 -11.15
C VAL A 18 21.33 -27.96 -10.75
N ALA A 19 22.18 -27.13 -11.36
CA ALA A 19 22.20 -25.69 -11.12
C ALA A 19 20.87 -25.03 -11.51
N ILE A 20 20.31 -25.38 -12.67
CA ILE A 20 18.99 -24.90 -13.14
C ILE A 20 17.87 -25.26 -12.16
N ARG A 21 17.91 -26.46 -11.56
CA ARG A 21 16.92 -26.89 -10.56
C ARG A 21 17.05 -26.12 -9.23
N ASN A 22 18.24 -25.63 -8.92
CA ASN A 22 18.57 -24.98 -7.66
C ASN A 22 18.92 -23.49 -7.84
N VAL A 23 18.40 -22.85 -8.89
CA VAL A 23 18.68 -21.44 -9.21
C VAL A 23 18.38 -20.50 -8.05
N MET A 24 17.38 -20.83 -7.22
CA MET A 24 17.01 -20.03 -6.04
C MET A 24 18.15 -19.88 -5.01
N PHE A 25 19.15 -20.76 -5.04
CA PHE A 25 20.29 -20.75 -4.12
C PHE A 25 21.55 -20.16 -4.76
N LEU A 26 21.48 -19.70 -6.02
CA LEU A 26 22.59 -19.01 -6.66
C LEU A 26 22.67 -17.58 -6.13
N ALA A 27 23.83 -17.24 -5.57
CA ALA A 27 24.13 -15.90 -5.07
C ALA A 27 25.33 -15.32 -5.83
N ASP A 28 26.56 -15.63 -5.41
CA ASP A 28 27.76 -15.21 -6.11
C ASP A 28 28.15 -16.21 -7.21
N VAL A 29 28.27 -15.71 -8.45
CA VAL A 29 28.71 -16.50 -9.61
C VAL A 29 29.97 -15.92 -10.27
N GLY A 30 30.71 -15.07 -9.55
CA GLY A 30 31.89 -14.36 -10.05
C GLY A 30 32.98 -15.28 -10.62
N GLU A 31 33.15 -16.49 -10.09
CA GLU A 31 34.19 -17.43 -10.54
C GLU A 31 33.72 -18.38 -11.67
N THR A 32 32.45 -18.35 -12.05
CA THR A 32 31.89 -19.31 -13.02
C THR A 32 32.17 -18.87 -14.46
N ASP A 33 32.37 -19.82 -15.38
CA ASP A 33 32.54 -19.52 -16.80
C ASP A 33 31.28 -18.88 -17.42
N LEU A 34 31.47 -17.87 -18.28
CA LEU A 34 30.38 -17.15 -18.93
C LEU A 34 29.51 -18.07 -19.79
N ASN A 35 30.10 -19.08 -20.42
CA ASN A 35 29.32 -20.01 -21.26
C ASN A 35 28.40 -20.92 -20.43
N LEU A 36 28.77 -21.23 -19.19
CA LEU A 36 27.91 -21.97 -18.27
C LEU A 36 26.79 -21.07 -17.75
N LEU A 37 27.12 -19.81 -17.43
CA LEU A 37 26.13 -18.80 -17.02
C LEU A 37 25.11 -18.51 -18.13
N ASP A 38 25.53 -18.47 -19.39
CA ASP A 38 24.63 -18.29 -20.54
C ASP A 38 23.60 -19.44 -20.67
N ARG A 39 23.88 -20.62 -20.09
CA ARG A 39 22.94 -21.74 -20.04
C ARG A 39 22.07 -21.74 -18.78
N ILE A 40 22.58 -21.27 -17.65
CA ILE A 40 21.88 -21.34 -16.35
C ILE A 40 21.00 -20.10 -16.13
N LEU A 41 21.55 -18.90 -16.35
CA LEU A 41 20.89 -17.62 -16.05
C LEU A 41 19.58 -17.37 -16.82
N PRO A 42 19.36 -17.86 -18.06
CA PRO A 42 18.07 -17.70 -18.73
C PRO A 42 16.88 -18.34 -18.00
N HIS A 43 17.14 -19.29 -17.09
CA HIS A 43 16.10 -19.95 -16.30
C HIS A 43 15.80 -19.24 -14.98
N CYS A 44 16.51 -18.15 -14.66
CA CYS A 44 16.27 -17.36 -13.46
C CYS A 44 14.98 -16.55 -13.58
N THR A 45 14.31 -16.33 -12.45
CA THR A 45 13.33 -15.26 -12.32
C THR A 45 14.03 -13.90 -12.22
N VAL A 46 13.28 -12.81 -12.38
CA VAL A 46 13.81 -11.45 -12.26
C VAL A 46 14.46 -11.22 -10.90
N ASP A 47 13.80 -11.65 -9.82
CA ASP A 47 14.30 -11.46 -8.46
C ASP A 47 15.58 -12.26 -8.20
N GLN A 48 15.66 -13.48 -8.74
CA GLN A 48 16.85 -14.32 -8.67
C GLN A 48 18.01 -13.69 -9.43
N LEU A 49 17.77 -13.22 -10.66
CA LEU A 49 18.81 -12.55 -11.45
C LEU A 49 19.27 -11.25 -10.78
N MET A 50 18.35 -10.50 -10.17
CA MET A 50 18.68 -9.30 -9.38
C MET A 50 19.52 -9.64 -8.16
N HIS A 51 19.20 -10.74 -7.47
CA HIS A 51 19.97 -11.20 -6.32
C HIS A 51 21.39 -11.62 -6.73
N VAL A 52 21.54 -12.33 -7.84
CA VAL A 52 22.85 -12.76 -8.37
C VAL A 52 23.73 -11.56 -8.72
N GLU A 53 23.16 -10.56 -9.42
CA GLU A 53 23.88 -9.32 -9.77
C GLU A 53 24.28 -8.50 -8.55
N LYS A 54 23.47 -8.49 -7.49
CA LYS A 54 23.81 -7.79 -6.23
C LYS A 54 24.83 -8.53 -5.39
N SER A 55 24.85 -9.86 -5.47
CA SER A 55 25.73 -10.72 -4.68
C SER A 55 27.09 -10.93 -5.33
N THR A 56 27.17 -10.86 -6.66
CA THR A 56 28.42 -10.99 -7.40
C THR A 56 29.20 -9.68 -7.34
N VAL A 57 30.34 -9.67 -6.64
CA VAL A 57 31.19 -8.48 -6.49
C VAL A 57 32.47 -8.66 -7.30
N GLY A 58 32.81 -7.66 -8.12
CA GLY A 58 34.12 -7.59 -8.80
C GLY A 58 34.18 -8.15 -10.22
N ARG A 59 33.12 -8.79 -10.73
CA ARG A 59 33.03 -9.25 -12.13
C ARG A 59 31.84 -8.64 -12.85
N ASP A 60 32.05 -8.18 -14.08
CA ASP A 60 30.96 -7.69 -14.91
C ASP A 60 30.22 -8.85 -15.60
N LEU A 61 28.97 -9.09 -15.19
CA LEU A 61 28.08 -10.10 -15.78
C LEU A 61 27.30 -9.59 -17.01
N SER A 62 27.46 -8.30 -17.35
CA SER A 62 26.74 -7.64 -18.45
C SER A 62 26.72 -8.40 -19.78
N PRO A 63 27.78 -9.09 -20.23
CA PRO A 63 27.76 -9.81 -21.51
C PRO A 63 26.64 -10.84 -21.64
N VAL A 64 26.26 -11.45 -20.50
CA VAL A 64 25.20 -12.47 -20.42
C VAL A 64 23.90 -11.84 -19.93
N THR A 65 23.97 -11.02 -18.88
CA THR A 65 22.78 -10.55 -18.17
C THR A 65 22.06 -9.42 -18.90
N ASP A 66 22.75 -8.58 -19.67
CA ASP A 66 22.14 -7.42 -20.34
C ASP A 66 21.05 -7.84 -21.35
N LYS A 67 21.28 -8.96 -22.05
CA LYS A 67 20.28 -9.59 -22.95
C LYS A 67 19.07 -10.11 -22.19
N LEU A 68 19.29 -10.68 -20.99
CA LEU A 68 18.21 -11.18 -20.13
C LEU A 68 17.40 -10.03 -19.55
N TRP A 69 18.06 -8.98 -19.06
CA TRP A 69 17.42 -7.78 -18.55
C TRP A 69 16.57 -7.08 -19.61
N LYS A 70 17.03 -7.00 -20.86
CA LYS A 70 16.22 -6.49 -21.97
C LYS A 70 14.93 -7.30 -22.18
N ARG A 71 15.02 -8.64 -22.13
CA ARG A 71 13.84 -9.53 -22.26
C ARG A 71 12.88 -9.35 -21.08
N PHE A 72 13.39 -9.29 -19.85
CA PHE A 72 12.54 -9.06 -18.68
C PHE A 72 11.89 -7.68 -18.69
N PHE A 73 12.59 -6.65 -19.15
CA PHE A 73 12.03 -5.32 -19.31
C PHE A 73 10.87 -5.31 -20.31
N GLU A 74 11.04 -5.98 -21.46
CA GLU A 74 9.98 -6.12 -22.46
C GLU A 74 8.80 -6.94 -21.94
N GLN A 75 9.05 -8.01 -21.18
CA GLN A 75 8.00 -8.85 -20.60
C GLN A 75 7.17 -8.11 -19.54
N GLN A 76 7.82 -7.28 -18.70
CA GLN A 76 7.16 -6.57 -17.59
C GLN A 76 6.48 -5.26 -18.04
N PHE A 77 7.15 -4.46 -18.88
CA PHE A 77 6.67 -3.13 -19.26
C PHE A 77 6.14 -3.03 -20.69
N GLY A 78 6.23 -4.12 -21.46
CA GLY A 78 5.80 -4.19 -22.85
C GLY A 78 6.83 -3.61 -23.83
N GLN A 79 6.70 -4.05 -25.09
CA GLN A 79 7.60 -3.68 -26.18
C GLN A 79 7.63 -2.18 -26.46
N THR A 80 6.51 -1.47 -26.35
CA THR A 80 6.43 -0.02 -26.56
C THR A 80 7.30 0.75 -25.56
N SER A 81 7.35 0.29 -24.30
CA SER A 81 8.19 0.91 -23.27
C SER A 81 9.67 0.68 -23.56
N THR A 82 10.03 -0.53 -24.03
CA THR A 82 11.40 -0.88 -24.43
C THR A 82 11.88 -0.01 -25.59
N LEU A 83 11.05 0.16 -26.63
CA LEU A 83 11.37 1.00 -27.78
C LEU A 83 11.60 2.45 -27.37
N LYS A 84 10.73 3.00 -26.51
CA LYS A 84 10.91 4.36 -25.96
C LYS A 84 12.20 4.51 -25.15
N ALA A 85 12.59 3.48 -24.40
CA ALA A 85 13.85 3.51 -23.65
C ALA A 85 15.06 3.52 -24.58
N VAL A 86 15.06 2.69 -25.63
CA VAL A 86 16.11 2.68 -26.66
C VAL A 86 16.17 4.01 -27.41
N GLU A 87 15.03 4.56 -27.78
CA GLU A 87 14.94 5.86 -28.47
C GLU A 87 15.55 6.98 -27.63
N LYS A 88 15.24 7.04 -26.33
CA LYS A 88 15.84 8.01 -25.40
C LYS A 88 17.35 7.84 -25.26
N MET A 89 17.84 6.61 -25.19
CA MET A 89 19.28 6.34 -25.15
C MET A 89 19.98 6.83 -26.42
N ASN A 90 19.37 6.58 -27.59
CA ASN A 90 19.90 7.04 -28.88
C ASN A 90 19.90 8.57 -29.00
N GLN A 91 18.82 9.23 -28.57
CA GLN A 91 18.71 10.70 -28.57
C GLN A 91 19.78 11.34 -27.66
N GLY A 92 20.00 10.76 -26.47
CA GLY A 92 20.99 11.24 -25.53
C GLY A 92 22.44 10.87 -25.88
N LYS A 93 22.66 9.95 -26.83
CA LYS A 93 23.96 9.29 -27.08
C LYS A 93 24.58 8.67 -25.83
N VAL A 94 23.75 8.16 -24.91
CA VAL A 94 24.19 7.51 -23.67
C VAL A 94 23.69 6.08 -23.64
N TRP A 95 24.59 5.15 -23.33
CA TRP A 95 24.25 3.75 -23.15
C TRP A 95 24.19 3.40 -21.66
N PHE A 96 23.02 2.99 -21.19
CA PHE A 96 22.81 2.50 -19.82
C PHE A 96 22.65 0.99 -19.83
N LYS A 97 23.09 0.33 -18.75
CA LYS A 97 22.83 -1.10 -18.56
C LYS A 97 21.33 -1.33 -18.38
N TRP A 98 20.77 -2.39 -18.96
CA TRP A 98 19.33 -2.65 -18.87
C TRP A 98 18.85 -2.84 -17.42
N ILE A 99 19.70 -3.35 -16.53
CA ILE A 99 19.42 -3.46 -15.09
C ILE A 99 19.15 -2.09 -14.45
N GLN A 100 19.92 -1.06 -14.80
CA GLN A 100 19.76 0.29 -14.24
C GLN A 100 18.44 0.92 -14.71
N LEU A 101 18.09 0.70 -15.98
CA LEU A 101 16.80 1.14 -16.53
C LEU A 101 15.64 0.42 -15.85
N TYR A 102 15.79 -0.87 -15.58
CA TYR A 102 14.80 -1.67 -14.89
C TYR A 102 14.56 -1.17 -13.46
N GLU A 103 15.62 -0.95 -12.67
CA GLU A 103 15.51 -0.42 -11.31
C GLU A 103 14.92 1.00 -11.28
N ALA A 104 15.35 1.88 -12.20
CA ALA A 104 14.80 3.22 -12.30
C ALA A 104 13.30 3.19 -12.63
N LYS A 105 12.88 2.28 -13.51
CA LYS A 105 11.47 2.12 -13.87
C LYS A 105 10.64 1.59 -12.71
N LEU A 106 11.18 0.62 -11.95
CA LEU A 106 10.52 0.10 -10.74
C LEU A 106 10.27 1.20 -9.71
N LYS A 107 11.25 2.10 -9.48
CA LYS A 107 11.06 3.24 -8.57
C LYS A 107 9.91 4.15 -9.01
N VAL A 108 9.83 4.47 -10.30
CA VAL A 108 8.74 5.29 -10.86
C VAL A 108 7.38 4.62 -10.71
N VAL A 109 7.31 3.29 -10.87
CA VAL A 109 6.06 2.54 -10.66
C VAL A 109 5.66 2.56 -9.18
N ALA A 110 6.59 2.28 -8.27
CA ALA A 110 6.35 2.31 -6.84
C ALA A 110 5.89 3.69 -6.34
N GLU A 111 6.47 4.77 -6.87
CA GLU A 111 6.03 6.14 -6.57
C GLU A 111 4.57 6.37 -6.98
N LYS A 112 4.19 5.97 -8.20
CA LYS A 112 2.81 6.09 -8.68
C LYS A 112 1.82 5.24 -7.88
N GLU A 113 2.21 4.05 -7.47
CA GLU A 113 1.41 3.21 -6.60
C GLU A 113 1.20 3.87 -5.24
N ASN A 114 2.27 4.41 -4.63
CA ASN A 114 2.19 5.13 -3.36
C ASN A 114 1.30 6.37 -3.46
N GLU A 115 1.39 7.14 -4.53
CA GLU A 115 0.50 8.28 -4.79
C GLU A 115 -0.96 7.85 -4.91
N ALA A 116 -1.24 6.75 -5.62
CA ALA A 116 -2.59 6.21 -5.76
C ALA A 116 -3.16 5.74 -4.42
N VAL A 117 -2.35 5.03 -3.62
CA VAL A 117 -2.72 4.59 -2.27
C VAL A 117 -2.96 5.78 -1.35
N ALA A 118 -2.11 6.81 -1.40
CA ALA A 118 -2.29 8.03 -0.62
C ALA A 118 -3.59 8.76 -0.99
N ARG A 119 -3.89 8.87 -2.29
CA ARG A 119 -5.15 9.43 -2.78
C ARG A 119 -6.36 8.64 -2.26
N LEU A 120 -6.30 7.32 -2.30
CA LEU A 120 -7.37 6.47 -1.80
C LEU A 120 -7.58 6.67 -0.29
N LYS A 121 -6.50 6.71 0.49
CA LYS A 121 -6.53 6.97 1.93
C LYS A 121 -7.18 8.32 2.26
N GLN A 122 -6.87 9.36 1.49
CA GLN A 122 -7.50 10.67 1.64
C GLN A 122 -9.01 10.63 1.38
N LEU A 123 -9.46 9.90 0.36
CA LEU A 123 -10.89 9.75 0.06
C LEU A 123 -11.64 9.03 1.19
N TYR A 124 -11.07 7.94 1.73
CA TYR A 124 -11.66 7.24 2.87
C TYR A 124 -11.74 8.13 4.11
N LYS A 125 -10.67 8.87 4.42
CA LYS A 125 -10.67 9.82 5.55
C LYS A 125 -11.75 10.88 5.39
N LYS A 126 -11.88 11.47 4.19
CA LYS A 126 -12.91 12.47 3.89
C LYS A 126 -14.33 11.90 4.07
N GLU A 127 -14.56 10.66 3.65
CA GLU A 127 -15.85 10.00 3.85
C GLU A 127 -16.13 9.67 5.33
N ASP A 128 -15.12 9.25 6.08
CA ASP A 128 -15.27 9.01 7.52
C ASP A 128 -15.57 10.32 8.28
N ASP A 129 -14.85 11.40 7.98
CA ASP A 129 -15.11 12.74 8.54
C ASP A 129 -16.55 13.21 8.21
N ARG A 130 -17.03 12.91 6.98
CA ARG A 130 -18.42 13.19 6.58
C ARG A 130 -19.43 12.35 7.37
N ARG A 131 -19.11 11.10 7.72
CA ARG A 131 -19.98 10.26 8.57
C ARG A 131 -19.97 10.74 10.02
N GLN A 132 -18.79 11.03 10.57
CA GLN A 132 -18.63 11.53 11.93
C GLN A 132 -19.29 12.89 12.14
N SER A 133 -19.28 13.77 11.14
CA SER A 133 -19.99 15.07 11.24
C SER A 133 -21.52 14.92 11.29
N ARG A 134 -22.08 13.82 10.77
CA ARG A 134 -23.52 13.49 10.87
C ARG A 134 -23.85 12.72 12.16
N GLN A 135 -22.84 12.23 12.88
CA GLN A 135 -23.05 11.49 14.12
C GLN A 135 -23.31 12.46 15.27
N THR A 136 -24.37 12.20 16.03
CA THR A 136 -24.74 12.98 17.20
C THR A 136 -23.65 12.84 18.26
N ARG A 137 -22.95 13.94 18.57
CA ARG A 137 -21.94 13.95 19.65
C ARG A 137 -22.67 13.95 20.99
N LEU A 138 -22.38 12.95 21.83
CA LEU A 138 -22.79 12.97 23.24
C LEU A 138 -22.10 14.16 23.91
N CYS A 139 -22.91 15.14 24.32
CA CYS A 139 -22.40 16.32 25.00
C CYS A 139 -22.00 15.90 26.42
N ALA A 140 -20.68 15.75 26.67
CA ALA A 140 -20.13 15.50 28.00
C ALA A 140 -20.19 16.74 28.91
N LYS A 141 -21.07 17.70 28.59
CA LYS A 141 -21.45 18.75 29.52
C LYS A 141 -22.21 18.06 30.63
N VAL A 142 -21.49 17.70 31.69
CA VAL A 142 -22.10 17.38 32.98
C VAL A 142 -23.01 18.58 33.26
N PRO A 143 -24.35 18.42 33.29
CA PRO A 143 -25.21 19.52 33.71
C PRO A 143 -24.67 19.98 35.06
N PRO A 144 -24.50 21.30 35.29
CA PRO A 144 -23.83 21.81 36.47
C PRO A 144 -24.32 21.06 37.70
N SER A 145 -23.41 20.37 38.39
CA SER A 145 -23.63 19.48 39.53
C SER A 145 -24.10 20.23 40.79
N GLY A 146 -24.78 21.36 40.61
CA GLY A 146 -25.22 22.26 41.67
C GLY A 146 -26.64 22.81 41.49
N SER A 147 -27.38 22.45 40.44
CA SER A 147 -28.81 22.76 40.39
C SER A 147 -29.59 21.49 40.68
N LYS A 148 -29.88 21.28 41.97
CA LYS A 148 -31.02 20.45 42.37
C LYS A 148 -32.21 20.96 41.57
N ARG A 149 -32.63 20.21 40.55
CA ARG A 149 -33.99 20.35 40.05
C ARG A 149 -34.88 20.11 41.26
N ASN A 150 -35.46 21.18 41.79
CA ASN A 150 -36.58 21.07 42.71
C ASN A 150 -37.70 20.38 41.92
N PHE A 151 -37.76 19.06 42.05
CA PHE A 151 -38.94 18.25 41.78
C PHE A 151 -39.99 18.55 42.89
N TYR A 152 -40.31 19.83 43.06
CA TYR A 152 -41.25 20.40 44.02
C TYR A 152 -41.62 21.76 43.42
N GLY A 153 -42.86 22.03 43.00
CA GLY A 153 -43.99 21.84 43.90
C GLY A 153 -43.76 22.64 45.17
N GLY A 154 -43.69 23.97 45.08
CA GLY A 154 -43.83 24.86 46.23
C GLY A 154 -42.53 25.43 46.83
N SER A 155 -42.26 26.71 46.55
CA SER A 155 -41.86 27.73 47.53
C SER A 155 -41.45 29.01 46.79
N GLY A 156 -42.43 29.64 46.13
CA GLY A 156 -42.50 31.11 46.20
C GLY A 156 -43.37 31.47 47.41
N PRO A 157 -43.37 32.71 47.91
CA PRO A 157 -44.27 33.14 48.98
C PRO A 157 -45.71 33.12 48.46
N GLY A 158 -46.29 31.93 48.40
CA GLY A 158 -47.60 31.65 47.84
C GLY A 158 -48.60 31.60 48.97
N TYR A 159 -49.49 32.57 48.99
CA TYR A 159 -50.76 32.51 49.70
C TYR A 159 -51.36 31.09 49.59
N ASN A 160 -51.55 30.40 50.71
CA ASN A 160 -52.07 29.03 50.72
C ASN A 160 -53.53 29.00 50.21
N LEU A 161 -53.69 28.65 48.93
CA LEU A 161 -54.95 28.62 48.20
C LEU A 161 -55.44 27.19 47.91
N SER A 162 -54.94 26.22 48.66
CA SER A 162 -55.17 24.79 48.46
C SER A 162 -56.59 24.32 48.79
N ASN A 163 -57.36 25.05 49.62
CA ASN A 163 -58.70 24.63 50.05
C ASN A 163 -59.87 25.24 49.27
N THR A 164 -59.63 26.04 48.22
CA THR A 164 -60.72 26.60 47.38
C THR A 164 -60.88 25.81 46.09
N LYS A 165 -62.08 25.24 45.87
CA LYS A 165 -62.35 24.24 44.83
C LYS A 165 -62.41 24.76 43.39
N SER A 166 -62.32 26.06 43.12
CA SER A 166 -62.35 26.60 41.74
C SER A 166 -61.34 27.73 41.50
N ASN A 167 -60.87 27.84 40.24
CA ASN A 167 -59.84 28.81 39.83
C ASN A 167 -60.29 30.27 39.96
N LEU A 168 -61.60 30.55 39.86
CA LEU A 168 -62.16 31.89 40.04
C LEU A 168 -62.08 32.34 41.51
N MET A 169 -62.45 31.47 42.45
CA MET A 169 -62.36 31.77 43.89
C MET A 169 -60.90 31.93 44.36
N LYS A 170 -59.99 31.17 43.75
CA LYS A 170 -58.55 31.35 43.95
C LYS A 170 -58.12 32.76 43.57
N LYS A 171 -58.46 33.25 42.38
CA LYS A 171 -58.09 34.61 41.94
C LYS A 171 -58.64 35.70 42.87
N ALA A 172 -59.91 35.62 43.25
CA ALA A 172 -60.53 36.63 44.12
C ALA A 172 -59.86 36.72 45.52
N LYS A 173 -59.52 35.57 46.13
CA LYS A 173 -58.84 35.55 47.43
C LYS A 173 -57.43 36.12 47.36
N LEU A 174 -56.78 35.93 46.22
CA LEU A 174 -55.43 36.40 45.93
C LEU A 174 -55.40 37.93 45.76
N ASP A 175 -56.40 38.49 45.10
CA ASP A 175 -56.55 39.94 44.93
C ASP A 175 -56.95 40.64 46.24
N PHE A 176 -57.70 39.96 47.13
CA PHE A 176 -58.00 40.46 48.47
C PHE A 176 -56.76 40.51 49.38
N LEU A 177 -55.90 39.48 49.34
CA LEU A 177 -54.68 39.39 50.17
C LEU A 177 -53.53 40.29 49.69
N LYS A 178 -53.64 40.88 48.49
CA LYS A 178 -52.64 41.80 47.92
C LYS A 178 -52.98 43.28 48.16
N ARG A 179 -54.11 43.59 48.79
CA ARG A 179 -54.42 44.91 49.33
C ARG A 179 -53.93 45.01 50.77
#